data_AF-A0A959Z5F8-F1
#
_entry.id   AF-A0A959Z5F8-F1
#
_cell.length_a   1.000
_cell.length_b   1.000
_cell.length_c   1.000
_cell.angle_alpha   90.00
_cell.angle_beta   90.00
_cell.angle_gamma   90.00
#
_symmetry.space_group_name_H-M   'P 1'
#
loop_
_entity.id
_entity.type
_entity.pdbx_description
1 polymer ?
#
loop_
_entity_poly.entity_id
_entity_poly.type
_entity_poly.pdbx_seq_one_letter_code
_entity_poly.pdbx_strand_id
1 'polypeptide(L)'
;MKNIRLILSIFFLVAFNIMQAQQYLKSSAIGYFFDLGGEPIEGYFDYSYTPGDAINFFRGLDSFTKGSYYDLNHQKIEGYIKYFIGDPGFKFLSNINEKGSAITIKPQECWAFTIRKDSFCIIQNFERVGAIASTSTFSTDFALVMDTIGNITFYKHQFKGLNSSYTTYLYRVGNDGNLQTIHKGGNKFIEDVLPVFGSNAYLAKQIKAGNYGMEDIPDLIKLYKFYEKYKRNEPIYYNAVWDELPNSKESNYYALIESVNDSIYHLKYFDNSNAVIYEGDYSGFSPIKRENSFHLYDLSGKLRKKIYYYNNKQSDSYLYNSNGDTLFKRKKIGEFTFYLNLLVDSSNTGAITRNGNRIFTFDDPIRSRKIHYEFKDNKLYQAYYEDENDRTVYQYCFSNAKLKNRKTLEKSITNNEYFTHAVDAGTEGTVLVRLVVEPTGLVSETEVVKGINEQFDEEVLKMFLSMKTVITWKPARADNNKVAQELIIPVRFMKSSFSWESSRYNNFYYHDPFLFHNMMIQQQMMMQQMQSIPKTPTFH
;
A
#
# COMPACT_ATOMS: atom_id res chain seq x y z
N MET A 1 17.56 23.95 -38.58
CA MET A 1 18.25 22.69 -38.20
C MET A 1 18.61 22.56 -36.71
N LYS A 2 18.80 23.64 -35.92
CA LYS A 2 19.09 23.53 -34.46
C LYS A 2 17.88 23.15 -33.58
N ASN A 3 16.64 23.50 -33.98
CA ASN A 3 15.44 23.21 -33.17
C ASN A 3 14.90 21.77 -33.27
N ILE A 4 15.30 21.01 -34.30
CA ILE A 4 14.88 19.61 -34.46
C ILE A 4 15.69 18.68 -33.55
N ARG A 5 16.96 19.01 -33.27
CA ARG A 5 17.79 18.22 -32.35
C ARG A 5 17.31 18.30 -30.90
N LEU A 6 16.83 19.44 -30.41
CA LEU A 6 16.38 19.61 -29.02
C LEU A 6 15.08 18.82 -28.74
N ILE A 7 14.15 18.77 -29.70
CA ILE A 7 12.89 18.02 -29.59
C ILE A 7 13.16 16.51 -29.63
N LEU A 8 14.12 16.06 -30.45
CA LEU A 8 14.56 14.67 -30.48
C LEU A 8 15.27 14.24 -29.19
N SER A 9 16.07 15.11 -28.55
CA SER A 9 16.71 14.80 -27.26
C SER A 9 15.71 14.68 -26.10
N ILE A 10 14.66 15.52 -26.10
CA ILE A 10 13.60 15.48 -25.07
C ILE A 10 12.73 14.24 -25.25
N PHE A 11 12.39 13.85 -26.49
CA PHE A 11 11.69 12.60 -26.76
C PHE A 11 12.56 11.37 -26.43
N PHE A 12 13.87 11.43 -26.67
CA PHE A 12 14.78 10.35 -26.28
C PHE A 12 14.87 10.23 -24.75
N LEU A 13 14.98 11.34 -24.01
CA LEU A 13 14.97 11.34 -22.53
C LEU A 13 13.66 10.83 -21.94
N VAL A 14 12.50 11.16 -22.52
CA VAL A 14 11.19 10.67 -22.05
C VAL A 14 11.02 9.18 -22.38
N ALA A 15 11.40 8.73 -23.58
CA ALA A 15 11.33 7.32 -23.95
C ALA A 15 12.35 6.45 -23.18
N PHE A 16 13.54 6.97 -22.89
CA PHE A 16 14.56 6.29 -22.08
C PHE A 16 14.13 6.17 -20.61
N ASN A 17 13.47 7.19 -20.05
CA ASN A 17 12.87 7.11 -18.71
C ASN A 17 11.70 6.10 -18.65
N ILE A 18 10.89 5.98 -19.70
CA ILE A 18 9.80 4.98 -19.75
C ILE A 18 10.37 3.55 -19.88
N MET A 19 11.43 3.35 -20.68
CA MET A 19 12.12 2.05 -20.77
C MET A 19 12.85 1.66 -19.49
N GLN A 20 13.52 2.61 -18.82
CA GLN A 20 14.18 2.33 -17.54
C GLN A 20 13.18 2.12 -16.39
N ALA A 21 12.07 2.88 -16.34
CA ALA A 21 10.98 2.60 -15.39
C ALA A 21 10.40 1.20 -15.61
N GLN A 22 10.26 0.75 -16.87
CA GLN A 22 9.87 -0.63 -17.20
C GLN A 22 10.92 -1.67 -16.76
N GLN A 23 12.20 -1.31 -16.70
CA GLN A 23 13.28 -2.21 -16.25
C GLN A 23 13.32 -2.34 -14.71
N TYR A 24 13.03 -1.26 -13.97
CA TYR A 24 12.90 -1.25 -12.50
C TYR A 24 11.64 -1.98 -11.97
N LEU A 25 10.63 -2.17 -12.83
CA LEU A 25 9.44 -2.96 -12.55
C LEU A 25 9.63 -4.46 -12.82
N LYS A 26 10.66 -4.85 -13.58
CA LYS A 26 10.84 -6.24 -14.06
C LYS A 26 11.45 -7.21 -13.05
N SER A 27 12.11 -6.75 -11.99
CA SER A 27 12.76 -7.66 -11.04
C SER A 27 12.07 -7.60 -9.68
N SER A 28 10.86 -8.15 -9.58
CA SER A 28 10.34 -8.53 -8.26
C SER A 28 11.29 -9.54 -7.59
N ALA A 29 12.05 -10.32 -8.37
CA ALA A 29 13.17 -11.12 -7.88
C ALA A 29 14.29 -10.22 -7.31
N ILE A 30 14.54 -10.31 -6.00
CA ILE A 30 15.54 -9.52 -5.28
C ILE A 30 16.59 -10.37 -4.56
N GLY A 31 16.27 -11.63 -4.23
CA GLY A 31 17.12 -12.52 -3.44
C GLY A 31 16.49 -12.87 -2.09
N TYR A 32 17.17 -13.72 -1.32
CA TYR A 32 16.72 -14.11 0.02
C TYR A 32 17.36 -13.24 1.08
N PHE A 33 16.53 -12.62 1.92
CA PHE A 33 16.97 -11.70 2.98
C PHE A 33 16.12 -11.82 4.24
N PHE A 34 16.53 -11.09 5.28
CA PHE A 34 15.70 -10.74 6.42
C PHE A 34 15.65 -9.22 6.55
N ASP A 35 14.47 -8.70 6.85
CA ASP A 35 14.28 -7.27 7.10
C ASP A 35 14.67 -6.88 8.54
N LEU A 36 14.57 -5.58 8.84
CA LEU A 36 14.87 -5.00 10.15
C LEU A 36 14.04 -5.64 11.28
N GLY A 37 12.82 -6.08 11.00
CA GLY A 37 11.93 -6.78 11.93
C GLY A 37 12.25 -8.27 12.07
N GLY A 38 13.19 -8.80 11.28
CA GLY A 38 13.47 -10.23 11.18
C GLY A 38 12.44 -10.98 10.34
N GLU A 39 11.63 -10.27 9.54
CA GLU A 39 10.73 -10.88 8.58
C GLU A 39 11.53 -11.29 7.33
N PRO A 40 11.48 -12.56 6.94
CA PRO A 40 12.19 -13.05 5.77
C PRO A 40 11.55 -12.60 4.45
N ILE A 41 12.40 -12.19 3.52
CA ILE A 41 12.10 -11.94 2.11
C ILE A 41 12.61 -13.12 1.30
N GLU A 42 11.75 -13.74 0.50
CA GLU A 42 12.01 -15.07 -0.06
C GLU A 42 12.15 -15.05 -1.57
N GLY A 43 13.28 -14.55 -2.02
CA GLY A 43 13.59 -14.42 -3.44
C GLY A 43 12.89 -13.24 -4.10
N TYR A 44 11.66 -12.89 -3.70
CA TYR A 44 10.83 -11.90 -4.38
C TYR A 44 10.28 -10.81 -3.42
N PHE A 45 10.18 -9.58 -3.92
CA PHE A 45 9.36 -8.52 -3.35
C PHE A 45 7.89 -8.81 -3.65
N ASP A 46 7.28 -9.61 -2.78
CA ASP A 46 5.89 -10.02 -2.88
C ASP A 46 4.93 -8.89 -2.52
N TYR A 47 3.77 -8.89 -3.17
CA TYR A 47 2.65 -8.05 -2.77
C TYR A 47 2.18 -8.34 -1.32
N SER A 48 2.43 -9.56 -0.82
CA SER A 48 2.10 -9.96 0.55
C SER A 48 3.12 -9.48 1.58
N TYR A 49 4.22 -8.84 1.15
CA TYR A 49 5.26 -8.39 2.06
C TYR A 49 4.79 -7.17 2.85
N THR A 50 4.56 -7.38 4.14
CA THR A 50 4.19 -6.34 5.10
C THR A 50 5.25 -6.29 6.20
N PRO A 51 6.28 -5.43 6.08
CA PRO A 51 7.36 -5.40 7.06
C PRO A 51 6.81 -5.01 8.43
N GLY A 52 7.17 -5.78 9.47
CA GLY A 52 6.84 -5.46 10.85
C GLY A 52 7.62 -4.26 11.40
N ASP A 53 8.78 -3.96 10.82
CA ASP A 53 9.58 -2.78 11.12
C ASP A 53 10.07 -2.10 9.83
N ALA A 54 9.76 -0.81 9.68
CA ALA A 54 10.11 0.00 8.52
C ALA A 54 10.33 1.46 8.91
N ILE A 55 11.12 2.17 8.10
CA ILE A 55 11.28 3.62 8.21
C ILE A 55 10.21 4.30 7.35
N ASN A 56 9.33 5.07 7.97
CA ASN A 56 8.17 5.64 7.28
C ASN A 56 8.33 7.13 7.04
N PHE A 57 8.07 7.56 5.81
CA PHE A 57 7.79 8.94 5.44
C PHE A 57 6.32 9.04 5.06
N PHE A 58 5.56 9.76 5.87
CA PHE A 58 4.12 9.94 5.67
C PHE A 58 3.77 11.41 5.46
N ARG A 59 2.93 11.67 4.47
CA ARG A 59 2.35 12.99 4.20
C ARG A 59 0.84 12.93 4.40
N GLY A 60 0.32 13.77 5.30
CA GLY A 60 -1.11 13.88 5.56
C GLY A 60 -1.87 14.64 4.47
N LEU A 61 -3.19 14.74 4.60
CA LEU A 61 -4.05 15.55 3.69
C LEU A 61 -3.80 17.06 3.82
N ASP A 62 -2.97 17.46 4.78
CA ASP A 62 -2.63 18.83 5.11
C ASP A 62 -1.56 19.46 4.23
N SER A 63 -0.91 18.71 3.33
CA SER A 63 0.00 19.26 2.33
C SER A 63 -0.67 19.48 0.98
N PHE A 64 -0.23 20.54 0.29
CA PHE A 64 -0.55 20.78 -1.11
C PHE A 64 -0.09 19.60 -1.96
N THR A 65 -1.00 19.05 -2.75
CA THR A 65 -0.77 17.83 -3.52
C THR A 65 -1.15 18.07 -4.97
N LYS A 66 -0.41 17.48 -5.90
CA LYS A 66 -0.69 17.62 -7.32
C LYS A 66 -2.16 17.27 -7.64
N GLY A 67 -2.82 18.15 -8.38
CA GLY A 67 -4.24 18.05 -8.67
C GLY A 67 -4.66 19.06 -9.74
N SER A 68 -5.95 19.06 -10.04
CA SER A 68 -6.52 19.98 -11.00
C SER A 68 -7.96 20.31 -10.64
N TYR A 69 -8.50 21.41 -11.14
CA TYR A 69 -9.93 21.67 -11.08
C TYR A 69 -10.45 22.16 -12.43
N TYR A 70 -11.75 22.05 -12.63
CA TYR A 70 -12.44 22.60 -13.79
C TYR A 70 -13.16 23.87 -13.36
N ASP A 71 -12.80 25.01 -13.95
CA ASP A 71 -13.50 26.27 -13.70
C ASP A 71 -14.93 26.25 -14.28
N LEU A 72 -15.70 27.31 -14.05
CA LEU A 72 -17.08 27.42 -14.52
C LEU A 72 -17.22 27.38 -16.06
N ASN A 73 -16.15 27.63 -16.80
CA ASN A 73 -16.09 27.52 -18.27
C ASN A 73 -15.64 26.13 -18.74
N HIS A 74 -15.55 25.15 -17.83
CA HIS A 74 -15.04 23.80 -18.06
C HIS A 74 -13.56 23.74 -18.50
N GLN A 75 -12.78 24.80 -18.25
CA GLN A 75 -11.35 24.78 -18.48
C GLN A 75 -10.64 24.06 -17.34
N LYS A 76 -9.79 23.08 -17.68
CA LYS A 76 -8.94 22.38 -16.71
C LYS A 76 -7.78 23.27 -16.28
N ILE A 77 -7.64 23.48 -14.98
CA ILE A 77 -6.59 24.27 -14.36
C ILE A 77 -5.75 23.32 -13.49
N GLU A 78 -4.50 23.11 -13.90
CA GLU A 78 -3.53 22.24 -13.22
C GLU A 78 -2.78 23.00 -12.13
N GLY A 79 -2.46 22.32 -11.03
CA GLY A 79 -1.66 22.89 -9.95
C GLY A 79 -1.57 21.97 -8.75
N TYR A 80 -1.67 22.56 -7.57
CA TYR A 80 -1.60 21.86 -6.29
C TYR A 80 -2.80 22.24 -5.43
N ILE A 81 -3.47 21.22 -4.91
CA ILE A 81 -4.68 21.36 -4.12
C ILE A 81 -4.43 20.87 -2.69
N LYS A 82 -4.94 21.63 -1.72
CA LYS A 82 -5.04 21.23 -0.32
C LYS A 82 -6.50 21.37 0.09
N TYR A 83 -7.07 20.29 0.60
CA TYR A 83 -8.48 20.24 1.00
C TYR A 83 -8.61 19.49 2.32
N PHE A 84 -9.52 19.92 3.18
CA PHE A 84 -9.94 19.16 4.35
C PHE A 84 -11.45 19.09 4.41
N ILE A 85 -11.93 18.00 5.00
CA ILE A 85 -13.36 17.82 5.27
C ILE A 85 -13.86 18.95 6.17
N GLY A 86 -14.94 19.59 5.73
CA GLY A 86 -15.58 20.71 6.41
C GLY A 86 -14.95 22.08 6.12
N ASP A 87 -13.90 22.15 5.29
CA ASP A 87 -13.45 23.44 4.75
C ASP A 87 -14.49 23.99 3.76
N PRO A 88 -14.72 25.31 3.72
CA PRO A 88 -15.70 25.94 2.82
C PRO A 88 -15.30 25.88 1.34
N GLY A 89 -14.09 25.42 1.05
CA GLY A 89 -13.49 25.34 -0.27
C GLY A 89 -12.12 24.67 -0.19
N PHE A 90 -11.56 24.25 -1.32
CA PHE A 90 -10.18 23.79 -1.35
C PHE A 90 -9.22 24.94 -1.60
N LYS A 91 -8.00 24.86 -1.06
CA LYS A 91 -6.92 25.78 -1.38
C LYS A 91 -6.21 25.33 -2.64
N PHE A 92 -5.89 26.26 -3.52
CA PHE A 92 -5.22 26.03 -4.80
C PHE A 92 -3.96 26.87 -4.93
N LEU A 93 -2.91 26.26 -5.50
CA LEU A 93 -1.66 26.90 -5.91
C LEU A 93 -1.33 26.50 -7.35
N SER A 94 -1.01 27.47 -8.20
CA SER A 94 -0.51 27.22 -9.56
C SER A 94 0.91 26.63 -9.55
N ASN A 95 1.73 27.04 -8.58
CA ASN A 95 3.10 26.59 -8.40
C ASN A 95 3.40 26.30 -6.93
N ILE A 96 3.97 25.13 -6.63
CA ILE A 96 4.28 24.69 -5.27
C ILE A 96 5.29 25.59 -4.54
N ASN A 97 6.12 26.31 -5.30
CA ASN A 97 7.11 27.23 -4.76
C ASN A 97 6.51 28.57 -4.31
N GLU A 98 5.27 28.87 -4.69
CA GLU A 98 4.60 30.15 -4.44
C GLU A 98 3.55 30.05 -3.32
N LYS A 99 3.88 29.43 -2.19
CA LYS A 99 2.91 29.10 -1.13
C LYS A 99 2.11 30.30 -0.60
N GLY A 100 2.64 31.51 -0.68
CA GLY A 100 1.97 32.76 -0.30
C GLY A 100 0.81 33.19 -1.22
N SER A 101 0.70 32.58 -2.40
CA SER A 101 -0.29 32.92 -3.43
C SER A 101 -1.52 32.01 -3.43
N ALA A 102 -1.72 31.22 -2.37
CA ALA A 102 -2.80 30.24 -2.32
C ALA A 102 -4.18 30.93 -2.31
N ILE A 103 -5.02 30.57 -3.28
CA ILE A 103 -6.42 31.01 -3.34
C ILE A 103 -7.34 29.91 -2.82
N THR A 104 -8.55 30.27 -2.37
CA THR A 104 -9.57 29.29 -1.98
C THR A 104 -10.64 29.23 -3.06
N ILE A 105 -10.95 28.03 -3.53
CA ILE A 105 -12.02 27.75 -4.51
C ILE A 105 -13.17 27.06 -3.79
N LYS A 106 -14.33 27.69 -3.81
CA LYS A 106 -15.57 27.21 -3.19
C LYS A 106 -16.35 26.29 -4.16
N PRO A 107 -17.30 25.48 -3.65
CA PRO A 107 -18.17 24.66 -4.49
C PRO A 107 -18.88 25.42 -5.62
N GLN A 108 -19.18 26.71 -5.46
CA GLN A 108 -19.87 27.50 -6.50
C GLN A 108 -18.92 28.05 -7.59
N GLU A 109 -17.61 27.85 -7.46
CA GLU A 109 -16.58 28.47 -8.30
C GLU A 109 -15.88 27.47 -9.23
N CYS A 110 -16.28 26.19 -9.21
CA CYS A 110 -15.74 25.15 -10.08
C CYS A 110 -16.83 24.14 -10.46
N TRP A 111 -16.47 23.10 -11.21
CA TRP A 111 -17.36 21.96 -11.51
C TRP A 111 -16.92 20.68 -10.81
N ALA A 112 -15.62 20.46 -10.74
CA ALA A 112 -14.98 19.29 -10.19
C ALA A 112 -13.52 19.59 -9.90
N PHE A 113 -12.91 18.79 -9.05
CA PHE A 113 -11.47 18.83 -8.85
C PHE A 113 -10.91 17.44 -8.58
N THR A 114 -9.61 17.27 -8.78
CA THR A 114 -8.88 16.04 -8.50
C THR A 114 -7.74 16.33 -7.56
N ILE A 115 -7.49 15.41 -6.64
CA ILE A 115 -6.30 15.38 -5.80
C ILE A 115 -5.68 13.99 -6.00
N ARG A 116 -4.55 13.92 -6.69
CA ARG A 116 -3.98 12.64 -7.16
C ARG A 116 -5.02 11.83 -7.94
N LYS A 117 -5.38 10.64 -7.43
CA LYS A 117 -6.37 9.72 -8.00
C LYS A 117 -7.80 10.02 -7.53
N ASP A 118 -7.97 10.78 -6.45
CA ASP A 118 -9.28 11.09 -5.90
C ASP A 118 -9.95 12.15 -6.76
N SER A 119 -11.19 11.90 -7.15
CA SER A 119 -12.01 12.82 -7.92
C SER A 119 -13.13 13.35 -7.06
N PHE A 120 -13.35 14.65 -7.10
CA PHE A 120 -14.42 15.34 -6.40
C PHE A 120 -15.30 16.05 -7.40
N CYS A 121 -16.60 16.04 -7.13
CA CYS A 121 -17.57 16.81 -7.87
C CYS A 121 -18.45 17.61 -6.91
N ILE A 122 -19.26 18.47 -7.49
CA ILE A 122 -20.28 19.20 -6.77
C ILE A 122 -21.55 18.36 -6.66
N ILE A 123 -22.17 18.42 -5.49
CA ILE A 123 -23.49 17.85 -5.22
C ILE A 123 -24.40 18.90 -4.58
N GLN A 124 -25.71 18.77 -4.80
CA GLN A 124 -26.74 19.66 -4.27
C GLN A 124 -28.06 18.90 -4.12
N ASN A 125 -29.00 19.45 -3.35
CA ASN A 125 -30.35 18.89 -3.19
C ASN A 125 -30.36 17.43 -2.72
N PHE A 126 -29.73 17.16 -1.58
CA PHE A 126 -29.63 15.82 -1.02
C PHE A 126 -29.89 15.81 0.49
N GLU A 127 -30.20 14.66 1.05
CA GLU A 127 -30.31 14.49 2.51
C GLU A 127 -28.96 14.13 3.11
N ARG A 128 -28.54 14.88 4.14
CA ARG A 128 -27.39 14.55 4.96
C ARG A 128 -27.81 13.56 6.04
N VAL A 129 -27.04 12.50 6.23
CA VAL A 129 -27.30 11.50 7.27
C VAL A 129 -26.53 11.87 8.55
N GLY A 130 -27.26 12.43 9.52
CA GLY A 130 -26.71 12.82 10.83
C GLY A 130 -26.60 11.67 11.85
N ALA A 131 -26.34 12.01 13.11
CA ALA A 131 -26.33 11.04 14.22
C ALA A 131 -27.73 10.50 14.53
N ILE A 132 -28.73 11.38 14.57
CA ILE A 132 -30.09 11.09 15.07
C ILE A 132 -31.11 11.08 13.93
N ALA A 133 -31.02 12.02 12.98
CA ALA A 133 -31.95 12.16 11.87
C ALA A 133 -31.22 12.55 10.59
N SER A 134 -31.85 12.27 9.44
CA SER A 134 -31.45 12.88 8.17
C SER A 134 -31.97 14.31 8.09
N THR A 135 -31.23 15.19 7.43
CA THR A 135 -31.64 16.58 7.18
C THR A 135 -31.47 16.92 5.71
N SER A 136 -32.56 17.37 5.08
CA SER A 136 -32.51 17.86 3.70
C SER A 136 -31.61 19.09 3.62
N THR A 137 -30.72 19.09 2.63
CA THR A 137 -29.75 20.16 2.41
C THR A 137 -29.87 20.67 0.98
N PHE A 138 -30.10 21.98 0.86
CA PHE A 138 -30.16 22.69 -0.42
C PHE A 138 -28.81 23.32 -0.81
N SER A 139 -27.81 23.29 0.08
CA SER A 139 -26.50 23.88 -0.17
C SER A 139 -25.64 23.00 -1.08
N THR A 140 -25.01 23.63 -2.05
CA THR A 140 -23.95 23.08 -2.88
C THR A 140 -22.72 22.73 -2.04
N ASP A 141 -22.19 21.52 -2.22
CA ASP A 141 -21.01 21.04 -1.49
C ASP A 141 -20.17 20.08 -2.35
N PHE A 142 -18.96 19.77 -1.90
CA PHE A 142 -18.10 18.79 -2.55
C PHE A 142 -18.37 17.37 -2.05
N ALA A 143 -18.37 16.41 -2.96
CA ALA A 143 -18.37 15.00 -2.63
C ALA A 143 -17.28 14.26 -3.40
N LEU A 144 -16.66 13.29 -2.73
CA LEU A 144 -15.75 12.35 -3.35
C LEU A 144 -16.56 11.43 -4.28
N VAL A 145 -16.16 11.35 -5.54
CA VAL A 145 -16.63 10.34 -6.49
C VAL A 145 -15.93 9.03 -6.14
N MET A 146 -16.68 8.07 -5.59
CA MET A 146 -16.13 6.79 -5.14
C MET A 146 -15.86 5.86 -6.31
N ASP A 147 -16.85 5.69 -7.19
CA ASP A 147 -16.75 4.85 -8.37
C ASP A 147 -17.89 5.17 -9.36
N THR A 148 -17.70 4.78 -10.62
CA THR A 148 -18.75 4.81 -11.65
C THR A 148 -18.84 3.43 -12.29
N ILE A 149 -19.99 2.78 -12.13
CA ILE A 149 -20.24 1.41 -12.59
C ILE A 149 -21.43 1.45 -13.54
N GLY A 150 -21.18 1.27 -14.84
CA GLY A 150 -22.21 1.45 -15.86
C GLY A 150 -22.74 2.89 -15.86
N ASN A 151 -24.05 3.06 -15.67
CA ASN A 151 -24.69 4.37 -15.57
C ASN A 151 -24.86 4.87 -14.13
N ILE A 152 -24.26 4.21 -13.14
CA ILE A 152 -24.40 4.58 -11.72
C ILE A 152 -23.10 5.20 -11.24
N THR A 153 -23.18 6.40 -10.66
CA THR A 153 -22.04 7.03 -9.96
C THR A 153 -22.32 7.08 -8.47
N PHE A 154 -21.32 6.68 -7.68
CA PHE A 154 -21.38 6.66 -6.22
C PHE A 154 -20.57 7.80 -5.64
N TYR A 155 -21.07 8.37 -4.55
CA TYR A 155 -20.49 9.52 -3.89
C TYR A 155 -20.36 9.29 -2.39
N LYS A 156 -19.30 9.86 -1.82
CA LYS A 156 -19.12 10.00 -0.38
C LYS A 156 -19.05 11.49 -0.06
N HIS A 157 -20.06 11.97 0.67
CA HIS A 157 -20.09 13.31 1.24
C HIS A 157 -19.70 13.25 2.71
N GLN A 158 -18.80 14.13 3.14
CA GLN A 158 -18.40 14.23 4.54
C GLN A 158 -18.55 15.67 5.03
N PHE A 159 -19.09 15.83 6.23
CA PHE A 159 -19.31 17.14 6.82
C PHE A 159 -19.08 17.13 8.34
N LYS A 160 -18.70 18.29 8.88
CA LYS A 160 -18.57 18.49 10.32
C LYS A 160 -19.93 18.90 10.89
N GLY A 161 -20.40 18.19 11.91
CA GLY A 161 -21.41 18.70 12.82
C GLY A 161 -20.77 19.22 14.10
N LEU A 162 -21.61 19.55 15.11
CA LEU A 162 -21.18 20.21 16.35
C LEU A 162 -19.99 19.52 17.06
N ASN A 163 -20.01 18.19 17.16
CA ASN A 163 -19.02 17.43 17.94
C ASN A 163 -18.38 16.25 17.19
N SER A 164 -18.74 16.03 15.92
CA SER A 164 -18.31 14.86 15.15
C SER A 164 -18.38 15.11 13.66
N SER A 165 -17.59 14.36 12.88
CA SER A 165 -17.73 14.32 11.43
C SER A 165 -18.70 13.21 11.04
N TYR A 166 -19.54 13.48 10.04
CA TYR A 166 -20.54 12.57 9.52
C TYR A 166 -20.23 12.22 8.07
N THR A 167 -20.63 11.01 7.66
CA THR A 167 -20.49 10.54 6.29
C THR A 167 -21.88 10.22 5.75
N THR A 168 -22.17 10.70 4.55
CA THR A 168 -23.35 10.36 3.76
C THR A 168 -22.89 9.70 2.47
N TYR A 169 -23.42 8.52 2.18
CA TYR A 169 -23.23 7.87 0.89
C TYR A 169 -24.40 8.19 -0.02
N LEU A 170 -24.09 8.49 -1.27
CA LEU A 170 -25.09 8.80 -2.28
C LEU A 170 -24.81 8.02 -3.56
N TYR A 171 -25.82 7.89 -4.39
CA TYR A 171 -25.64 7.48 -5.77
C TYR A 171 -26.54 8.28 -6.70
N ARG A 172 -26.19 8.26 -7.99
CA ARG A 172 -27.01 8.83 -9.06
C ARG A 172 -27.04 7.85 -10.22
N VAL A 173 -28.21 7.70 -10.83
CA VAL A 173 -28.41 6.90 -12.05
C VAL A 173 -28.53 7.85 -13.24
N GLY A 174 -27.62 7.71 -14.21
CA GLY A 174 -27.50 8.62 -15.34
C GLY A 174 -26.95 10.00 -14.96
N ASN A 175 -26.75 10.86 -15.95
CA ASN A 175 -26.24 12.22 -15.72
C ASN A 175 -27.31 13.17 -15.18
N ASP A 176 -28.57 12.97 -15.58
CA ASP A 176 -29.70 13.83 -15.24
C ASP A 176 -30.54 13.30 -14.06
N GLY A 177 -30.12 12.19 -13.45
CA GLY A 177 -30.81 11.60 -12.31
C GLY A 177 -30.70 12.44 -11.04
N ASN A 178 -31.72 12.38 -10.20
CA ASN A 178 -31.66 12.96 -8.84
C ASN A 178 -30.70 12.14 -7.96
N LEU A 179 -29.93 12.84 -7.12
CA LEU A 179 -29.11 12.20 -6.09
C LEU A 179 -29.99 11.43 -5.11
N GLN A 180 -29.64 10.18 -4.89
CA GLN A 180 -30.28 9.30 -3.92
C GLN A 180 -29.36 9.15 -2.69
N THR A 181 -29.89 9.43 -1.51
CA THR A 181 -29.18 9.24 -0.23
C THR A 181 -29.35 7.80 0.25
N ILE A 182 -28.27 7.19 0.71
CA ILE A 182 -28.29 5.89 1.40
C ILE A 182 -28.40 6.13 2.91
N HIS A 183 -29.50 5.71 3.52
CA HIS A 183 -29.79 5.92 4.94
C HIS A 183 -29.17 4.84 5.85
N LYS A 184 -29.11 5.12 7.15
CA LYS A 184 -28.59 4.19 8.16
C LYS A 184 -29.63 3.14 8.55
N GLY A 185 -29.25 1.86 8.42
CA GLY A 185 -29.87 0.72 9.09
C GLY A 185 -31.32 0.41 8.70
N GLY A 186 -31.79 -0.77 9.12
CA GLY A 186 -33.18 -1.20 9.01
C GLY A 186 -33.71 -1.29 7.57
N ASN A 187 -35.04 -1.18 7.43
CA ASN A 187 -35.71 -1.31 6.14
C ASN A 187 -35.32 -0.21 5.14
N LYS A 188 -35.05 1.01 5.62
CA LYS A 188 -34.72 2.13 4.74
C LYS A 188 -33.39 1.91 4.02
N PHE A 189 -32.36 1.45 4.72
CA PHE A 189 -31.10 1.04 4.08
C PHE A 189 -31.35 0.00 2.98
N ILE A 190 -32.13 -1.04 3.29
CA ILE A 190 -32.45 -2.12 2.34
C ILE A 190 -33.15 -1.56 1.09
N GLU A 191 -34.14 -0.68 1.26
CA GLU A 191 -34.85 0.00 0.17
C GLU A 191 -33.93 0.85 -0.70
N ASP A 192 -32.96 1.56 -0.10
CA ASP A 192 -32.07 2.45 -0.83
C ASP A 192 -31.04 1.70 -1.68
N VAL A 193 -30.56 0.54 -1.19
CA VAL A 193 -29.41 -0.16 -1.80
C VAL A 193 -29.80 -1.34 -2.70
N LEU A 194 -30.95 -1.98 -2.47
CA LEU A 194 -31.44 -3.09 -3.31
C LEU A 194 -31.62 -2.72 -4.79
N PRO A 195 -32.12 -1.53 -5.17
CA PRO A 195 -32.22 -1.14 -6.58
C PRO A 195 -30.88 -1.13 -7.31
N VAL A 196 -29.78 -0.97 -6.57
CA VAL A 196 -28.43 -0.86 -7.12
C VAL A 196 -27.72 -2.22 -7.11
N PHE A 197 -27.68 -2.89 -5.95
CA PHE A 197 -26.91 -4.12 -5.77
C PHE A 197 -27.73 -5.40 -5.98
N GLY A 198 -29.05 -5.28 -6.15
CA GLY A 198 -29.98 -6.40 -6.19
C GLY A 198 -29.87 -7.31 -7.42
N SER A 199 -29.16 -6.87 -8.48
CA SER A 199 -28.88 -7.68 -9.67
C SER A 199 -27.90 -8.83 -9.38
N ASN A 200 -27.17 -8.77 -8.27
CA ASN A 200 -26.43 -9.90 -7.71
C ASN A 200 -27.30 -10.61 -6.67
N ALA A 201 -27.74 -11.84 -6.99
CA ALA A 201 -28.67 -12.60 -6.14
C ALA A 201 -28.11 -12.89 -4.74
N TYR A 202 -26.80 -13.15 -4.63
CA TYR A 202 -26.15 -13.37 -3.34
C TYR A 202 -26.15 -12.08 -2.50
N LEU A 203 -25.69 -10.96 -3.06
CA LEU A 203 -25.71 -9.67 -2.35
C LEU A 203 -27.14 -9.27 -1.95
N ALA A 204 -28.12 -9.44 -2.83
CA ALA A 204 -29.52 -9.17 -2.54
C ALA A 204 -30.03 -9.98 -1.32
N LYS A 205 -29.66 -11.27 -1.24
CA LYS A 205 -29.99 -12.13 -0.10
C LYS A 205 -29.32 -11.65 1.19
N GLN A 206 -28.03 -11.31 1.14
CA GLN A 206 -27.28 -10.85 2.31
C GLN A 206 -27.77 -9.48 2.83
N ILE A 207 -28.09 -8.55 1.93
CA ILE A 207 -28.67 -7.24 2.26
C ILE A 207 -30.01 -7.43 2.97
N LYS A 208 -30.90 -8.27 2.42
CA LYS A 208 -32.21 -8.56 3.04
C LYS A 208 -32.09 -9.26 4.40
N ALA A 209 -31.02 -10.04 4.59
CA ALA A 209 -30.72 -10.68 5.87
C ALA A 209 -30.14 -9.71 6.92
N GLY A 210 -29.84 -8.46 6.56
CA GLY A 210 -29.27 -7.47 7.46
C GLY A 210 -27.77 -7.64 7.73
N ASN A 211 -27.05 -8.37 6.86
CA ASN A 211 -25.61 -8.62 7.01
C ASN A 211 -24.72 -7.47 6.48
N TYR A 212 -25.34 -6.42 5.95
CA TYR A 212 -24.66 -5.23 5.46
C TYR A 212 -25.29 -3.97 6.06
N GLY A 213 -24.43 -3.03 6.46
CA GLY A 213 -24.79 -1.70 6.95
C GLY A 213 -24.20 -0.56 6.12
N MET A 214 -24.34 0.66 6.62
CA MET A 214 -23.84 1.86 5.95
C MET A 214 -22.29 1.87 5.86
N GLU A 215 -21.64 1.28 6.85
CA GLU A 215 -20.20 1.09 6.94
C GLU A 215 -19.65 0.17 5.83
N ASP A 216 -20.48 -0.73 5.29
CA ASP A 216 -20.10 -1.69 4.26
C ASP A 216 -20.33 -1.17 2.85
N ILE A 217 -20.86 0.04 2.66
CA ILE A 217 -21.10 0.62 1.34
C ILE A 217 -19.85 0.62 0.44
N PRO A 218 -18.64 0.98 0.92
CA PRO A 218 -17.43 0.86 0.11
C PRO A 218 -17.17 -0.57 -0.39
N ASP A 219 -17.42 -1.59 0.46
CA ASP A 219 -17.24 -3.00 0.10
C ASP A 219 -18.32 -3.44 -0.90
N LEU A 220 -19.58 -3.08 -0.66
CA LEU A 220 -20.71 -3.36 -1.57
C LEU A 220 -20.48 -2.77 -2.96
N ILE A 221 -19.98 -1.53 -3.06
CA ILE A 221 -19.63 -0.90 -4.34
C ILE A 221 -18.55 -1.72 -5.05
N LYS A 222 -17.49 -2.15 -4.34
CA LYS A 222 -16.41 -2.94 -4.95
C LYS A 222 -16.85 -4.35 -5.35
N LEU A 223 -17.58 -5.06 -4.49
CA LEU A 223 -18.16 -6.37 -4.80
C LEU A 223 -19.06 -6.28 -6.04
N TYR A 224 -19.92 -5.27 -6.10
CA TYR A 224 -20.79 -5.04 -7.25
C TYR A 224 -19.99 -4.72 -8.53
N LYS A 225 -19.00 -3.83 -8.44
CA LYS A 225 -18.11 -3.51 -9.56
C LYS A 225 -17.45 -4.76 -10.13
N PHE A 226 -16.88 -5.58 -9.26
CA PHE A 226 -16.14 -6.76 -9.65
C PHE A 226 -17.07 -7.82 -10.23
N TYR A 227 -18.26 -8.01 -9.65
CA TYR A 227 -19.29 -8.87 -10.22
C TYR A 227 -19.71 -8.43 -11.63
N GLU A 228 -19.92 -7.13 -11.84
CA GLU A 228 -20.27 -6.58 -13.15
C GLU A 228 -19.13 -6.72 -14.17
N LYS A 229 -17.88 -6.60 -13.75
CA LYS A 229 -16.70 -6.89 -14.59
C LYS A 229 -16.58 -8.37 -14.93
N TYR A 230 -16.81 -9.26 -13.97
CA TYR A 230 -16.83 -10.71 -14.16
C TYR A 230 -17.85 -11.10 -15.25
N LYS A 231 -19.08 -10.60 -15.16
CA LYS A 231 -20.13 -10.85 -16.16
C LYS A 231 -19.75 -10.44 -17.58
N ARG A 232 -18.90 -9.42 -17.72
CA ARG A 232 -18.43 -8.88 -19.00
C ARG A 232 -17.04 -9.40 -19.41
N ASN A 233 -16.43 -10.27 -18.61
CA ASN A 233 -15.04 -10.71 -18.76
C ASN A 233 -14.07 -9.51 -18.92
N GLU A 234 -14.31 -8.45 -18.14
CA GLU A 234 -13.50 -7.24 -18.18
C GLU A 234 -12.34 -7.30 -17.18
N PRO A 235 -11.12 -6.91 -17.58
CA PRO A 235 -10.00 -6.79 -16.67
C PRO A 235 -10.17 -5.64 -15.67
N ILE A 236 -9.47 -5.79 -14.55
CA ILE A 236 -9.24 -4.74 -13.56
C ILE A 236 -7.77 -4.32 -13.71
N TYR A 237 -7.52 -3.04 -13.93
CA TYR A 237 -6.16 -2.53 -14.17
C TYR A 237 -5.58 -1.93 -12.90
N TYR A 238 -4.26 -2.06 -12.72
CA TYR A 238 -3.55 -1.50 -11.58
C TYR A 238 -2.24 -0.83 -12.01
N ASN A 239 -1.85 0.25 -11.33
CA ASN A 239 -0.53 0.85 -11.49
C ASN A 239 0.55 0.08 -10.67
N ALA A 240 1.79 0.57 -10.70
CA ALA A 240 2.94 -0.02 -10.03
C ALA A 240 2.80 -0.15 -8.50
N VAL A 241 1.98 0.68 -7.88
CA VAL A 241 1.68 0.66 -6.42
C VAL A 241 0.33 0.01 -6.12
N TRP A 242 -0.24 -0.69 -7.11
CA TRP A 242 -1.50 -1.42 -7.02
C TRP A 242 -2.75 -0.57 -6.75
N ASP A 243 -2.72 0.70 -7.13
CA ASP A 243 -3.94 1.48 -7.25
C ASP A 243 -4.72 1.04 -8.48
N GLU A 244 -6.02 0.85 -8.31
CA GLU A 244 -6.92 0.53 -9.41
C GLU A 244 -7.02 1.69 -10.40
N LEU A 245 -6.96 1.38 -11.69
CA LEU A 245 -7.02 2.33 -12.79
C LEU A 245 -8.30 2.16 -13.61
N PRO A 246 -8.84 3.25 -14.19
CA PRO A 246 -10.02 3.17 -15.04
C PRO A 246 -9.76 2.48 -16.38
N ASN A 247 -8.50 2.39 -16.83
CA ASN A 247 -8.11 1.78 -18.10
C ASN A 247 -6.64 1.30 -18.08
N SER A 248 -6.21 0.65 -19.16
CA SER A 248 -4.89 0.03 -19.30
C SER A 248 -3.73 0.98 -19.61
N LYS A 249 -3.98 2.26 -19.95
CA LYS A 249 -2.93 3.13 -20.53
C LYS A 249 -1.72 3.31 -19.61
N GLU A 250 -1.96 3.32 -18.31
CA GLU A 250 -0.94 3.51 -17.27
C GLU A 250 -0.81 2.27 -16.37
N SER A 251 -1.36 1.13 -16.79
CA SER A 251 -1.33 -0.08 -15.97
C SER A 251 0.03 -0.75 -16.01
N ASN A 252 0.43 -1.29 -14.88
CA ASN A 252 1.58 -2.19 -14.71
C ASN A 252 1.14 -3.64 -14.52
N TYR A 253 -0.07 -3.81 -13.99
CA TYR A 253 -0.69 -5.09 -13.71
C TYR A 253 -2.15 -5.05 -14.12
N TYR A 254 -2.71 -6.23 -14.37
CA TYR A 254 -4.15 -6.40 -14.47
C TYR A 254 -4.60 -7.68 -13.80
N ALA A 255 -5.88 -7.75 -13.43
CA ALA A 255 -6.50 -8.94 -12.89
C ALA A 255 -7.71 -9.35 -13.73
N LEU A 256 -7.94 -10.66 -13.79
CA LEU A 256 -9.18 -11.25 -14.24
C LEU A 256 -9.87 -11.93 -13.07
N ILE A 257 -11.20 -11.84 -13.02
CA ILE A 257 -12.01 -12.61 -12.09
C ILE A 257 -12.39 -13.91 -12.82
N GLU A 258 -11.80 -15.04 -12.44
CA GLU A 258 -12.03 -16.31 -13.14
C GLU A 258 -13.31 -17.00 -12.68
N SER A 259 -13.70 -16.82 -11.42
CA SER A 259 -14.96 -17.33 -10.90
C SER A 259 -15.52 -16.49 -9.74
N VAL A 260 -16.84 -16.52 -9.59
CA VAL A 260 -17.56 -15.96 -8.45
C VAL A 260 -18.52 -17.03 -7.92
N ASN A 261 -18.24 -17.53 -6.72
CA ASN A 261 -19.05 -18.54 -6.03
C ASN A 261 -19.59 -17.92 -4.74
N ASP A 262 -20.86 -17.51 -4.75
CA ASP A 262 -21.50 -16.78 -3.65
C ASP A 262 -20.71 -15.52 -3.23
N SER A 263 -20.03 -15.56 -2.07
CA SER A 263 -19.18 -14.48 -1.58
C SER A 263 -17.75 -14.52 -2.09
N ILE A 264 -17.32 -15.62 -2.71
CA ILE A 264 -15.91 -15.87 -3.02
C ILE A 264 -15.59 -15.52 -4.47
N TYR A 265 -14.69 -14.55 -4.64
CA TYR A 265 -14.16 -14.11 -5.93
C TYR A 265 -12.76 -14.68 -6.10
N HIS A 266 -12.55 -15.51 -7.12
CA HIS A 266 -11.21 -15.98 -7.50
C HIS A 266 -10.60 -14.99 -8.50
N LEU A 267 -9.53 -14.32 -8.10
CA LEU A 267 -8.82 -13.35 -8.94
C LEU A 267 -7.46 -13.90 -9.34
N LYS A 268 -7.12 -13.72 -10.62
CA LYS A 268 -5.81 -14.02 -11.17
C LYS A 268 -5.15 -12.76 -11.70
N TYR A 269 -3.92 -12.52 -11.26
CA TYR A 269 -3.18 -11.30 -11.50
C TYR A 269 -2.01 -11.53 -12.46
N PHE A 270 -1.84 -10.58 -13.36
CA PHE A 270 -0.90 -10.62 -14.46
C PHE A 270 -0.06 -9.34 -14.51
N ASP A 271 1.16 -9.46 -15.02
CA ASP A 271 1.95 -8.31 -15.42
C ASP A 271 1.61 -7.86 -16.86
N ASN A 272 2.22 -6.77 -17.30
CA ASN A 272 2.05 -6.26 -18.67
C ASN A 272 2.61 -7.19 -19.78
N SER A 273 3.34 -8.24 -19.43
CA SER A 273 3.78 -9.29 -20.36
C SER A 273 2.81 -10.47 -20.44
N ASN A 274 1.69 -10.39 -19.71
CA ASN A 274 0.69 -11.45 -19.50
C ASN A 274 1.23 -12.64 -18.70
N ALA A 275 2.34 -12.48 -17.98
CA ALA A 275 2.82 -13.50 -17.05
C ALA A 275 1.96 -13.48 -15.78
N VAL A 276 1.55 -14.66 -15.31
CA VAL A 276 0.81 -14.80 -14.05
C VAL A 276 1.75 -14.48 -12.90
N ILE A 277 1.34 -13.57 -12.02
CA ILE A 277 2.11 -13.17 -10.83
C ILE A 277 1.60 -13.93 -9.62
N TYR A 278 0.28 -13.90 -9.41
CA TYR A 278 -0.39 -14.61 -8.34
C TYR A 278 -1.88 -14.76 -8.61
N GLU A 279 -2.53 -15.63 -7.84
CA GLU A 279 -3.99 -15.77 -7.81
C GLU A 279 -4.46 -16.07 -6.38
N GLY A 280 -5.74 -15.86 -6.11
CA GLY A 280 -6.35 -16.24 -4.85
C GLY A 280 -7.78 -15.77 -4.65
N ASP A 281 -8.32 -16.16 -3.50
CA ASP A 281 -9.73 -16.01 -3.17
C ASP A 281 -9.98 -14.82 -2.24
N TYR A 282 -11.03 -14.07 -2.55
CA TYR A 282 -11.45 -12.89 -1.81
C TYR A 282 -12.94 -12.95 -1.43
N SER A 283 -13.26 -12.59 -0.20
CA SER A 283 -14.64 -12.44 0.30
C SER A 283 -15.06 -10.97 0.53
N GLY A 284 -14.15 -10.03 0.27
CA GLY A 284 -14.35 -8.59 0.43
C GLY A 284 -13.15 -7.81 -0.10
N PHE A 285 -13.39 -6.55 -0.45
CA PHE A 285 -12.45 -5.62 -1.10
C PHE A 285 -12.43 -4.22 -0.48
N SER A 286 -13.15 -3.97 0.61
CA SER A 286 -13.01 -2.77 1.44
C SER A 286 -13.58 -2.99 2.87
N PRO A 287 -12.90 -3.72 3.78
CA PRO A 287 -11.57 -4.30 3.68
C PRO A 287 -11.37 -5.42 2.67
N ILE A 288 -10.13 -5.63 2.22
CA ILE A 288 -9.72 -6.91 1.64
C ILE A 288 -9.95 -7.96 2.70
N LYS A 289 -10.65 -9.01 2.31
CA LYS A 289 -10.79 -10.24 3.09
C LYS A 289 -10.27 -11.38 2.22
N ARG A 290 -9.04 -11.83 2.51
CA ARG A 290 -8.42 -12.99 1.85
C ARG A 290 -8.95 -14.29 2.45
N GLU A 291 -9.26 -15.24 1.60
CA GLU A 291 -9.74 -16.58 1.97
C GLU A 291 -8.88 -17.68 1.35
N ASN A 292 -9.07 -18.91 1.83
CA ASN A 292 -8.50 -20.13 1.28
C ASN A 292 -6.98 -20.06 1.06
N SER A 293 -6.52 -20.12 -0.20
CA SER A 293 -5.10 -20.08 -0.53
C SER A 293 -4.78 -19.16 -1.69
N PHE A 294 -3.62 -18.54 -1.60
CA PHE A 294 -3.01 -17.73 -2.64
C PHE A 294 -1.81 -18.47 -3.20
N HIS A 295 -1.68 -18.44 -4.53
CA HIS A 295 -0.58 -19.05 -5.25
C HIS A 295 0.24 -17.95 -5.91
N LEU A 296 1.54 -17.94 -5.69
CA LEU A 296 2.46 -16.98 -6.27
C LEU A 296 3.42 -17.71 -7.19
N TYR A 297 3.67 -17.09 -8.34
CA TYR A 297 4.43 -17.65 -9.43
C TYR A 297 5.76 -16.90 -9.62
N ASP A 298 6.77 -17.61 -10.12
CA ASP A 298 8.03 -17.02 -10.56
C ASP A 298 7.90 -16.44 -11.98
N LEU A 299 8.98 -15.82 -12.47
CA LEU A 299 9.01 -15.21 -13.81
C LEU A 299 8.86 -16.24 -14.95
N SER A 300 9.01 -17.53 -14.69
CA SER A 300 8.77 -18.61 -15.65
C SER A 300 7.32 -19.13 -15.63
N GLY A 301 6.49 -18.64 -14.69
CA GLY A 301 5.12 -19.10 -14.48
C GLY A 301 5.02 -20.35 -13.60
N LYS A 302 6.10 -20.75 -12.91
CA LYS A 302 6.08 -21.89 -11.99
C LYS A 302 5.68 -21.46 -10.59
N LEU A 303 4.90 -22.30 -9.90
CA LEU A 303 4.51 -22.06 -8.51
C LEU A 303 5.75 -22.01 -7.62
N ARG A 304 5.96 -20.88 -6.95
CA ARG A 304 7.09 -20.66 -6.02
C ARG A 304 6.65 -20.54 -4.57
N LYS A 305 5.40 -20.13 -4.32
CA LYS A 305 4.89 -19.92 -2.96
C LYS A 305 3.39 -20.10 -2.90
N LYS A 306 2.91 -20.73 -1.82
CA LYS A 306 1.49 -20.88 -1.50
C LYS A 306 1.24 -20.35 -0.10
N ILE A 307 0.23 -19.51 0.09
CA ILE A 307 -0.11 -18.90 1.37
C ILE A 307 -1.56 -19.21 1.70
N TYR A 308 -1.83 -19.69 2.91
CA TYR A 308 -3.20 -19.96 3.37
C TYR A 308 -3.71 -18.82 4.25
N TYR A 309 -4.95 -18.40 3.99
CA TYR A 309 -5.66 -17.38 4.75
C TYR A 309 -6.96 -17.93 5.31
N TYR A 310 -7.29 -17.52 6.52
CA TYR A 310 -8.59 -17.74 7.13
C TYR A 310 -9.05 -16.43 7.78
N ASN A 311 -10.18 -15.87 7.34
CA ASN A 311 -10.68 -14.58 7.81
C ASN A 311 -9.60 -13.49 7.71
N ASN A 312 -8.94 -13.39 6.55
CA ASN A 312 -7.85 -12.44 6.29
C ASN A 312 -6.58 -12.60 7.16
N LYS A 313 -6.48 -13.68 7.95
CA LYS A 313 -5.28 -13.99 8.74
C LYS A 313 -4.49 -15.10 8.07
N GLN A 314 -3.22 -14.83 7.80
CA GLN A 314 -2.30 -15.84 7.28
C GLN A 314 -2.06 -16.94 8.32
N SER A 315 -2.17 -18.20 7.90
CA SER A 315 -1.96 -19.38 8.76
C SER A 315 -0.64 -20.07 8.43
N ASP A 316 -0.63 -20.83 7.32
CA ASP A 316 0.53 -21.56 6.83
C ASP A 316 0.99 -20.97 5.49
N SER A 317 2.29 -21.11 5.17
CA SER A 317 2.79 -20.88 3.81
C SER A 317 3.83 -21.93 3.42
N TYR A 318 3.90 -22.22 2.14
CA TYR A 318 4.78 -23.21 1.53
C TYR A 318 5.59 -22.51 0.46
N LEU A 319 6.87 -22.81 0.39
CA LEU A 319 7.76 -22.35 -0.66
C LEU A 319 8.29 -23.52 -1.43
N TYR A 320 8.47 -23.30 -2.72
CA TYR A 320 8.87 -24.31 -3.68
C TYR A 320 10.14 -23.88 -4.38
N ASN A 321 11.02 -24.84 -4.66
CA ASN A 321 12.21 -24.62 -5.49
C ASN A 321 11.83 -24.57 -6.99
N SER A 322 12.81 -24.31 -7.85
CA SER A 322 12.63 -24.31 -9.31
C SER A 322 12.24 -25.67 -9.89
N ASN A 323 12.40 -26.78 -9.15
CA ASN A 323 11.95 -28.12 -9.54
C ASN A 323 10.50 -28.40 -9.09
N GLY A 324 9.93 -27.58 -8.20
CA GLY A 324 8.57 -27.71 -7.68
C GLY A 324 8.51 -28.47 -6.35
N ASP A 325 9.66 -28.87 -5.81
CA ASP A 325 9.74 -29.50 -4.50
C ASP A 325 9.55 -28.46 -3.40
N THR A 326 8.91 -28.87 -2.31
CA THR A 326 8.73 -27.98 -1.16
C THR A 326 10.10 -27.70 -0.52
N LEU A 327 10.52 -26.44 -0.60
CA LEU A 327 11.72 -25.93 0.05
C LEU A 327 11.46 -25.70 1.54
N PHE A 328 10.35 -25.01 1.86
CA PHE A 328 10.02 -24.60 3.23
C PHE A 328 8.52 -24.65 3.49
N LYS A 329 8.10 -25.07 4.70
CA LYS A 329 6.76 -24.79 5.22
C LYS A 329 6.87 -23.94 6.48
N ARG A 330 6.18 -22.80 6.49
CA ARG A 330 6.10 -21.86 7.61
C ARG A 330 4.73 -21.88 8.24
N LYS A 331 4.72 -21.90 9.57
CA LYS A 331 3.54 -21.68 10.40
C LYS A 331 3.78 -20.48 11.29
N LYS A 332 2.88 -19.48 11.22
CA LYS A 332 2.94 -18.31 12.10
C LYS A 332 2.28 -18.63 13.44
N ILE A 333 3.02 -18.56 14.55
CA ILE A 333 2.49 -18.73 15.90
C ILE A 333 2.84 -17.48 16.74
N GLY A 334 1.84 -16.66 17.05
CA GLY A 334 2.05 -15.38 17.76
C GLY A 334 2.72 -14.29 16.90
N GLU A 335 3.16 -13.21 17.55
CA GLU A 335 3.69 -12.03 16.84
C GLU A 335 5.10 -12.23 16.26
N PHE A 336 5.92 -13.16 16.80
CA PHE A 336 7.34 -13.28 16.40
C PHE A 336 7.90 -14.72 16.40
N THR A 337 7.06 -15.77 16.46
CA THR A 337 7.58 -17.15 16.48
C THR A 337 7.20 -17.91 15.20
N PHE A 338 8.18 -18.04 14.31
CA PHE A 338 8.10 -18.96 13.18
C PHE A 338 8.47 -20.36 13.68
N TYR A 339 7.52 -21.30 13.61
CA TYR A 339 7.90 -22.69 13.47
C TYR A 339 8.02 -22.97 11.99
N LEU A 340 9.25 -23.25 11.54
CA LEU A 340 9.46 -23.94 10.28
C LEU A 340 9.31 -25.42 10.57
N ASN A 341 8.07 -25.93 10.54
CA ASN A 341 7.88 -27.37 10.43
C ASN A 341 8.20 -27.75 8.98
N LEU A 342 9.48 -27.98 8.69
CA LEU A 342 9.91 -28.67 7.47
C LEU A 342 9.23 -30.04 7.46
N LEU A 343 8.12 -30.17 6.73
CA LEU A 343 7.72 -31.45 6.17
C LEU A 343 8.68 -31.72 5.02
N VAL A 344 9.79 -32.35 5.40
CA VAL A 344 10.62 -33.13 4.50
C VAL A 344 9.77 -34.30 4.03
N ASP A 345 9.52 -34.40 2.73
CA ASP A 345 9.40 -35.67 2.00
C ASP A 345 9.55 -35.33 0.51
N SER A 346 10.30 -36.01 -0.34
CA SER A 346 11.04 -37.26 -0.27
C SER A 346 12.17 -37.13 -1.31
N SER A 347 13.40 -37.47 -0.97
CA SER A 347 14.52 -37.82 -1.89
C SER A 347 15.72 -36.88 -2.20
N ASN A 348 15.85 -35.60 -1.79
CA ASN A 348 17.18 -34.93 -1.88
C ASN A 348 17.28 -33.48 -1.36
N THR A 349 17.67 -33.27 -0.10
CA THR A 349 18.53 -32.12 0.27
C THR A 349 19.21 -32.42 1.61
N GLY A 350 20.56 -32.40 1.62
CA GLY A 350 21.41 -32.83 2.73
C GLY A 350 21.30 -31.97 3.98
N ALA A 351 20.25 -32.19 4.77
CA ALA A 351 20.18 -31.68 6.13
C ALA A 351 21.23 -32.39 6.99
N ILE A 352 22.28 -31.67 7.38
CA ILE A 352 23.33 -32.22 8.24
C ILE A 352 22.97 -31.88 9.68
N THR A 353 23.12 -32.86 10.58
CA THR A 353 23.03 -32.61 12.01
C THR A 353 24.38 -32.14 12.54
N ARG A 354 24.44 -30.95 13.14
CA ARG A 354 25.63 -30.42 13.82
C ARG A 354 25.24 -30.04 15.24
N ASN A 355 25.88 -30.64 16.25
CA ASN A 355 25.59 -30.39 17.67
C ASN A 355 24.10 -30.55 18.06
N GLY A 356 23.36 -31.44 17.39
CA GLY A 356 21.91 -31.63 17.59
C GLY A 356 21.02 -30.63 16.84
N ASN A 357 21.59 -29.60 16.21
CA ASN A 357 20.88 -28.67 15.34
C ASN A 357 20.78 -29.23 13.92
N ARG A 358 19.72 -28.85 13.20
CA ARG A 358 19.52 -29.20 11.79
C ARG A 358 19.96 -28.03 10.92
N ILE A 359 20.90 -28.27 10.01
CA ILE A 359 21.35 -27.25 9.04
C ILE A 359 20.77 -27.59 7.67
N PHE A 360 20.06 -26.64 7.07
CA PHE A 360 19.53 -26.71 5.72
C PHE A 360 20.32 -25.74 4.83
N THR A 361 20.71 -26.19 3.64
CA THR A 361 21.47 -25.38 2.68
C THR A 361 20.73 -25.34 1.35
N PHE A 362 20.57 -24.14 0.79
CA PHE A 362 19.91 -23.92 -0.50
C PHE A 362 20.58 -22.79 -1.27
N ASP A 363 20.37 -22.78 -2.58
CA ASP A 363 20.90 -21.75 -3.46
C ASP A 363 19.97 -20.53 -3.50
N ASP A 364 20.56 -19.33 -3.42
CA ASP A 364 19.95 -18.07 -3.83
C ASP A 364 20.44 -17.75 -5.24
N PRO A 365 19.71 -18.17 -6.30
CA PRO A 365 20.15 -18.02 -7.68
C PRO A 365 20.17 -16.55 -8.13
N ILE A 366 19.43 -15.67 -7.44
CA ILE A 366 19.38 -14.24 -7.78
C ILE A 366 20.68 -13.56 -7.37
N ARG A 367 21.24 -13.97 -6.21
CA ARG A 367 22.50 -13.43 -5.68
C ARG A 367 23.71 -14.34 -5.89
N SER A 368 23.53 -15.48 -6.56
CA SER A 368 24.59 -16.48 -6.82
C SER A 368 25.35 -16.89 -5.56
N ARG A 369 24.63 -17.22 -4.49
CA ARG A 369 25.20 -17.63 -3.19
C ARG A 369 24.48 -18.81 -2.57
N LYS A 370 25.14 -19.52 -1.65
CA LYS A 370 24.52 -20.56 -0.83
C LYS A 370 24.16 -20.02 0.54
N ILE A 371 22.93 -20.28 0.97
CA ILE A 371 22.42 -19.86 2.27
C ILE A 371 22.23 -21.07 3.15
N HIS A 372 22.68 -20.94 4.40
CA HIS A 372 22.57 -21.93 5.45
C HIS A 372 21.57 -21.46 6.49
N TYR A 373 20.50 -22.23 6.70
CA TYR A 373 19.56 -22.04 7.80
C TYR A 373 19.80 -23.12 8.85
N GLU A 374 20.12 -22.71 10.07
CA GLU A 374 20.32 -23.59 11.20
C GLU A 374 19.13 -23.51 12.16
N PHE A 375 18.62 -24.67 12.56
CA PHE A 375 17.45 -24.79 13.42
C PHE A 375 17.79 -25.49 14.73
N LYS A 376 17.26 -24.94 15.82
CA LYS A 376 17.29 -25.51 17.16
C LYS A 376 15.86 -25.62 17.68
N ASP A 377 15.44 -26.80 18.13
CA ASP A 377 14.08 -27.07 18.61
C ASP A 377 12.97 -26.65 17.62
N ASN A 378 13.21 -26.88 16.32
CA ASN A 378 12.35 -26.47 15.19
C ASN A 378 12.13 -24.95 15.03
N LYS A 379 12.95 -24.13 15.67
CA LYS A 379 12.99 -22.67 15.51
C LYS A 379 14.25 -22.27 14.75
N LEU A 380 14.14 -21.27 13.88
CA LEU A 380 15.29 -20.71 13.21
C LEU A 380 16.24 -20.14 14.27
N TYR A 381 17.44 -20.69 14.35
CA TYR A 381 18.48 -20.25 15.27
C TYR A 381 19.35 -19.19 14.63
N GLN A 382 19.80 -19.46 13.40
CA GLN A 382 20.57 -18.52 12.59
C GLN A 382 20.44 -18.81 11.10
N ALA A 383 20.65 -17.77 10.30
CA ALA A 383 20.76 -17.84 8.86
C ALA A 383 22.02 -17.10 8.44
N TYR A 384 22.84 -17.68 7.56
CA TYR A 384 24.11 -17.08 7.11
C TYR A 384 24.53 -17.59 5.74
N TYR A 385 25.49 -16.90 5.12
CA TYR A 385 26.20 -17.30 3.91
C TYR A 385 27.68 -16.95 4.03
N GLU A 386 28.53 -17.53 3.17
CA GLU A 386 29.93 -17.14 3.03
C GLU A 386 30.05 -16.17 1.84
N ASP A 387 30.70 -15.02 2.05
CA ASP A 387 30.96 -14.06 0.97
C ASP A 387 32.15 -14.46 0.08
N GLU A 388 32.49 -13.62 -0.89
CA GLU A 388 33.59 -13.88 -1.85
C GLU A 388 34.98 -14.02 -1.20
N ASN A 389 35.13 -13.61 0.07
CA ASN A 389 36.37 -13.69 0.84
C ASN A 389 36.31 -14.79 1.92
N ASP A 390 35.39 -15.75 1.81
CA ASP A 390 35.15 -16.81 2.80
C ASP A 390 34.81 -16.26 4.20
N ARG A 391 34.24 -15.05 4.27
CA ARG A 391 33.75 -14.46 5.52
C ARG A 391 32.28 -14.82 5.71
N THR A 392 31.97 -15.35 6.89
CA THR A 392 30.60 -15.63 7.29
C THR A 392 29.82 -14.34 7.53
N VAL A 393 28.77 -14.11 6.74
CA VAL A 393 27.84 -13.01 6.90
C VAL A 393 26.47 -13.56 7.32
N TYR A 394 25.99 -13.10 8.48
CA TYR A 394 24.70 -13.53 9.02
C TYR A 394 23.57 -12.74 8.37
N GLN A 395 22.43 -13.37 8.15
CA GLN A 395 21.16 -12.69 7.82
C GLN A 395 20.22 -12.67 9.03
N TYR A 396 20.30 -13.70 9.88
CA TYR A 396 19.54 -13.82 11.12
C TYR A 396 20.40 -14.49 12.19
N CYS A 397 20.35 -14.02 13.44
CA CYS A 397 21.04 -14.66 14.56
C CYS A 397 20.35 -14.35 15.90
N PHE A 398 20.83 -14.99 16.98
CA PHE A 398 20.28 -14.85 18.34
C PHE A 398 20.00 -13.40 18.76
N SER A 399 20.87 -12.47 18.40
CA SER A 399 20.63 -11.04 18.56
C SER A 399 20.99 -10.29 17.29
N ASN A 400 19.99 -10.01 16.46
CA ASN A 400 20.14 -9.13 15.30
C ASN A 400 20.69 -7.74 15.68
N ALA A 401 21.35 -7.10 14.72
CA ALA A 401 21.80 -5.74 14.78
C ALA A 401 20.61 -4.80 15.03
N LYS A 402 20.84 -3.77 15.83
CA LYS A 402 19.78 -2.81 16.22
C LYS A 402 20.22 -1.39 15.93
N LEU A 403 19.38 -0.66 15.20
CA LEU A 403 19.59 0.75 14.91
C LEU A 403 19.47 1.59 16.19
N LYS A 404 20.55 2.26 16.63
CA LYS A 404 20.54 3.10 17.85
C LYS A 404 19.80 4.42 17.65
N ASN A 405 20.06 5.09 16.53
CA ASN A 405 19.63 6.47 16.26
C ASN A 405 18.51 6.54 15.23
N ARG A 406 17.51 5.64 15.33
CA ARG A 406 16.38 5.57 14.40
C ARG A 406 15.70 6.92 14.17
N LYS A 407 15.43 7.66 15.26
CA LYS A 407 14.79 8.99 15.19
C LYS A 407 15.58 9.99 14.35
N THR A 408 16.91 9.90 14.34
CA THR A 408 17.75 10.78 13.51
C THR A 408 17.56 10.46 12.04
N LEU A 409 17.56 9.17 11.67
CA LEU A 409 17.30 8.73 10.30
C LEU A 409 15.89 9.15 9.84
N GLU A 410 14.88 8.88 10.66
CA GLU A 410 13.49 9.29 10.40
C GLU A 410 13.37 10.81 10.21
N LYS A 411 14.05 11.59 11.05
CA LYS A 411 14.09 13.05 10.94
C LYS A 411 14.78 13.51 9.67
N SER A 412 15.91 12.91 9.30
CA SER A 412 16.59 13.25 8.05
C SER A 412 15.70 12.96 6.85
N ILE A 413 14.93 11.87 6.88
CA ILE A 413 14.01 11.50 5.80
C ILE A 413 12.85 12.50 5.75
N THR A 414 12.27 12.82 6.91
CA THR A 414 11.16 13.77 7.04
C THR A 414 11.54 15.19 6.60
N ASN A 415 12.78 15.60 6.89
CA ASN A 415 13.28 16.95 6.58
C ASN A 415 13.88 17.07 5.17
N ASN A 416 13.94 16.00 4.38
CA ASN A 416 14.45 16.06 3.03
C ASN A 416 13.42 16.73 2.11
N GLU A 417 13.78 17.89 1.57
CA GLU A 417 12.90 18.67 0.68
C GLU A 417 12.62 17.95 -0.64
N TYR A 418 13.58 17.19 -1.16
CA TYR A 418 13.37 16.40 -2.37
C TYR A 418 12.28 15.35 -2.16
N PHE A 419 12.33 14.57 -1.07
CA PHE A 419 11.28 13.59 -0.77
C PHE A 419 9.93 14.26 -0.53
N THR A 420 9.93 15.41 0.15
CA THR A 420 8.72 16.22 0.33
C THR A 420 8.08 16.57 -1.02
N HIS A 421 8.84 17.15 -1.94
CA HIS A 421 8.31 17.54 -3.25
C HIS A 421 7.94 16.33 -4.11
N ALA A 422 8.74 15.27 -4.10
CA ALA A 422 8.47 14.05 -4.86
C ALA A 422 7.17 13.38 -4.43
N VAL A 423 6.92 13.27 -3.12
CA VAL A 423 5.70 12.66 -2.57
C VAL A 423 4.48 13.55 -2.78
N ASP A 424 4.59 14.88 -2.62
CA ASP A 424 3.51 15.81 -2.96
C ASP A 424 3.18 15.80 -4.47
N ALA A 425 4.17 15.48 -5.31
CA ALA A 425 4.01 15.29 -6.76
C ALA A 425 3.46 13.91 -7.14
N GLY A 426 3.28 12.99 -6.17
CA GLY A 426 2.65 11.68 -6.36
C GLY A 426 3.60 10.47 -6.33
N THR A 427 4.88 10.66 -6.01
CA THR A 427 5.83 9.54 -5.85
C THR A 427 5.56 8.81 -4.54
N GLU A 428 5.26 7.52 -4.60
CA GLU A 428 5.00 6.66 -3.45
C GLU A 428 5.58 5.27 -3.67
N GLY A 429 5.76 4.51 -2.59
CA GLY A 429 6.18 3.13 -2.65
C GLY A 429 7.11 2.73 -1.52
N THR A 430 7.73 1.57 -1.67
CA THR A 430 8.71 1.05 -0.71
C THR A 430 10.05 0.87 -1.41
N VAL A 431 11.09 1.48 -0.83
CA VAL A 431 12.49 1.23 -1.20
C VAL A 431 13.06 0.22 -0.21
N LEU A 432 13.65 -0.87 -0.72
CA LEU A 432 14.36 -1.85 0.10
C LEU A 432 15.85 -1.59 0.00
N VAL A 433 16.46 -1.18 1.10
CA VAL A 433 17.89 -0.91 1.19
C VAL A 433 18.56 -2.09 1.87
N ARG A 434 19.48 -2.76 1.17
CA ARG A 434 20.38 -3.75 1.76
C ARG A 434 21.59 -3.04 2.33
N LEU A 435 22.03 -3.50 3.50
CA LEU A 435 23.31 -3.13 4.07
C LEU A 435 23.91 -4.28 4.87
N VAL A 436 25.22 -4.20 5.13
CA VAL A 436 25.92 -5.08 6.07
C VAL A 436 26.35 -4.26 7.29
N VAL A 437 25.91 -4.67 8.47
CA VAL A 437 26.37 -4.11 9.75
C VAL A 437 27.57 -4.90 10.22
N GLU A 438 28.74 -4.26 10.29
CA GLU A 438 29.99 -4.89 10.71
C GLU A 438 30.04 -5.11 12.24
N PRO A 439 30.96 -5.98 12.75
CA PRO A 439 31.16 -6.16 14.20
C PRO A 439 31.48 -4.86 14.97
N THR A 440 31.98 -3.84 14.27
CA THR A 440 32.23 -2.50 14.81
C THR A 440 30.93 -1.70 15.04
N GLY A 441 29.84 -2.05 14.36
CA GLY A 441 28.59 -1.28 14.28
C GLY A 441 28.58 -0.22 13.18
N LEU A 442 29.62 -0.17 12.34
CA LEU A 442 29.63 0.58 11.09
C LEU A 442 28.88 -0.19 10.00
N VAL A 443 28.47 0.53 8.95
CA VAL A 443 27.81 -0.06 7.79
C VAL A 443 28.80 -0.21 6.63
N SER A 444 28.76 -1.36 5.96
CA SER A 444 29.41 -1.66 4.69
C SER A 444 28.35 -2.08 3.63
N GLU A 445 28.78 -2.26 2.39
CA GLU A 445 27.98 -2.86 1.29
C GLU A 445 26.52 -2.41 1.20
N THR A 446 26.31 -1.11 0.99
CA THR A 446 24.96 -0.52 0.88
C THR A 446 24.47 -0.51 -0.56
N GLU A 447 23.26 -1.00 -0.79
CA GLU A 447 22.61 -0.98 -2.12
C GLU A 447 21.08 -0.87 -2.00
N VAL A 448 20.43 -0.39 -3.06
CA VAL A 448 18.98 -0.47 -3.21
C VAL A 448 18.64 -1.74 -4.00
N VAL A 449 17.93 -2.68 -3.38
CA VAL A 449 17.57 -3.97 -4.00
C VAL A 449 16.18 -3.95 -4.63
N LYS A 450 15.33 -3.04 -4.16
CA LYS A 450 14.06 -2.67 -4.80
C LYS A 450 13.87 -1.18 -4.64
N GLY A 451 13.67 -0.49 -5.75
CA GLY A 451 13.46 0.95 -5.80
C GLY A 451 12.10 1.37 -6.33
N ILE A 452 11.86 2.68 -6.31
CA ILE A 452 10.72 3.35 -6.93
C ILE A 452 11.13 3.90 -8.30
N ASN A 453 12.20 4.70 -8.34
CA ASN A 453 12.83 5.22 -9.56
C ASN A 453 14.27 5.66 -9.24
N GLU A 454 15.13 5.65 -10.25
CA GLU A 454 16.58 5.88 -10.13
C GLU A 454 16.93 7.13 -9.28
N GLN A 455 16.41 8.30 -9.63
CA GLN A 455 16.73 9.55 -8.93
C GLN A 455 16.30 9.50 -7.45
N PHE A 456 15.14 8.90 -7.19
CA PHE A 456 14.61 8.76 -5.85
C PHE A 456 15.40 7.75 -5.02
N ASP A 457 15.80 6.64 -5.65
CA ASP A 457 16.57 5.57 -5.04
C ASP A 457 18.00 6.03 -4.69
N GLU A 458 18.63 6.82 -5.56
CA GLU A 458 19.92 7.45 -5.28
C GLU A 458 19.88 8.36 -4.05
N GLU A 459 18.81 9.14 -3.91
CA GLU A 459 18.66 10.04 -2.77
C GLU A 459 18.46 9.26 -1.46
N VAL A 460 17.68 8.17 -1.50
CA VAL A 460 17.59 7.23 -0.37
C VAL A 460 18.96 6.64 -0.05
N LEU A 461 19.70 6.18 -1.06
CA LEU A 461 21.02 5.57 -0.87
C LEU A 461 22.02 6.53 -0.22
N LYS A 462 22.10 7.79 -0.67
CA LYS A 462 22.97 8.83 -0.09
C LYS A 462 22.77 8.99 1.42
N MET A 463 21.53 8.87 1.89
CA MET A 463 21.24 8.97 3.31
C MET A 463 21.83 7.83 4.11
N PHE A 464 21.76 6.60 3.60
CA PHE A 464 22.36 5.44 4.25
C PHE A 464 23.89 5.43 4.15
N LEU A 465 24.47 5.99 3.07
CA LEU A 465 25.93 6.10 2.93
C LEU A 465 26.58 6.92 4.06
N SER A 466 25.86 7.87 4.66
CA SER A 466 26.35 8.60 5.84
C SER A 466 26.64 7.69 7.05
N MET A 467 26.03 6.50 7.12
CA MET A 467 26.26 5.53 8.20
C MET A 467 27.57 4.75 8.06
N LYS A 468 28.29 4.91 6.94
CA LYS A 468 29.61 4.30 6.75
C LYS A 468 30.68 4.87 7.69
N THR A 469 30.51 6.12 8.13
CA THR A 469 31.50 6.84 8.94
C THR A 469 31.05 7.10 10.38
N VAL A 470 29.79 6.79 10.70
CA VAL A 470 29.20 7.02 12.03
C VAL A 470 28.62 5.72 12.58
N ILE A 471 29.08 5.30 13.77
CA ILE A 471 28.58 4.10 14.46
C ILE A 471 27.11 4.32 14.84
N THR A 472 26.21 3.80 14.01
CA THR A 472 24.77 3.99 14.14
C THR A 472 24.08 2.72 14.67
N TRP A 473 24.79 1.59 14.66
CA TRP A 473 24.23 0.29 14.99
C TRP A 473 24.82 -0.29 16.28
N LYS A 474 24.00 -1.05 17.00
CA LYS A 474 24.49 -2.14 17.85
C LYS A 474 24.73 -3.33 16.92
N PRO A 475 25.95 -3.90 16.89
CA PRO A 475 26.25 -5.02 16.01
C PRO A 475 25.45 -6.25 16.40
N ALA A 476 25.27 -7.15 15.43
CA ALA A 476 24.66 -8.45 15.64
C ALA A 476 25.55 -9.33 16.51
N ARG A 477 24.95 -10.34 17.16
CA ARG A 477 25.69 -11.37 17.90
C ARG A 477 25.22 -12.77 17.56
N ALA A 478 26.17 -13.63 17.20
CA ALA A 478 26.01 -15.08 17.08
C ALA A 478 26.93 -15.73 18.12
N ASP A 479 26.40 -16.65 18.92
CA ASP A 479 27.14 -17.33 20.00
C ASP A 479 27.97 -16.37 20.89
N ASN A 480 27.36 -15.23 21.26
CA ASN A 480 27.96 -14.13 22.03
C ASN A 480 29.10 -13.34 21.35
N ASN A 481 29.51 -13.70 20.14
CA ASN A 481 30.50 -12.96 19.37
C ASN A 481 29.83 -11.90 18.49
N LYS A 482 30.46 -10.73 18.36
CA LYS A 482 29.99 -9.71 17.42
C LYS A 482 30.28 -10.18 16.00
N VAL A 483 29.27 -10.16 15.13
CA VAL A 483 29.36 -10.68 13.76
C VAL A 483 28.87 -9.66 12.74
N ALA A 484 29.29 -9.85 11.49
CA ALA A 484 28.74 -9.11 10.37
C ALA A 484 27.31 -9.61 10.08
N GLN A 485 26.36 -8.69 9.89
CA GLN A 485 24.99 -9.02 9.52
C GLN A 485 24.50 -8.24 8.31
N GLU A 486 24.08 -8.95 7.27
CA GLU A 486 23.26 -8.44 6.18
C GLU A 486 21.80 -8.30 6.63
N LEU A 487 21.17 -7.16 6.33
CA LEU A 487 19.75 -6.96 6.56
C LEU A 487 19.15 -5.98 5.54
N ILE A 488 17.82 -6.06 5.38
CA ILE A 488 17.02 -5.14 4.57
C ILE A 488 16.33 -4.11 5.45
N ILE A 489 16.43 -2.84 5.07
CA ILE A 489 15.67 -1.75 5.69
C ILE A 489 14.59 -1.32 4.70
N PRO A 490 13.32 -1.59 5.01
CA PRO A 490 12.21 -1.05 4.24
C PRO A 490 12.04 0.42 4.55
N VAL A 491 12.10 1.26 3.53
CA VAL A 491 11.80 2.69 3.62
C VAL A 491 10.52 2.96 2.83
N ARG A 492 9.45 3.33 3.54
CA ARG A 492 8.11 3.51 2.97
C ARG A 492 7.80 4.98 2.79
N PHE A 493 7.38 5.35 1.58
CA PHE A 493 6.92 6.69 1.22
C PHE A 493 5.43 6.65 0.89
N MET A 494 4.63 7.33 1.70
CA MET A 494 3.17 7.22 1.68
C MET A 494 2.53 8.61 1.76
N LYS A 495 1.45 8.81 1.02
CA LYS A 495 0.64 10.03 1.06
C LYS A 495 -0.83 9.66 1.28
N SER A 496 -1.45 10.34 2.24
CA SER A 496 -2.88 10.18 2.51
C SER A 496 -3.74 10.56 1.31
N SER A 497 -4.92 9.94 1.20
CA SER A 497 -5.93 10.24 0.18
C SER A 497 -7.33 9.97 0.75
N PHE A 498 -8.36 10.56 0.14
CA PHE A 498 -9.72 10.60 0.67
C PHE A 498 -10.51 9.32 0.43
N SER A 499 -10.25 8.60 -0.68
CA SER A 499 -10.78 7.25 -0.88
C SER A 499 -10.29 6.26 0.20
N TRP A 500 -9.19 6.58 0.89
CA TRP A 500 -8.69 5.79 2.02
C TRP A 500 -9.35 6.11 3.37
N GLU A 501 -10.09 7.22 3.52
CA GLU A 501 -10.69 7.60 4.82
C GLU A 501 -12.00 6.87 5.15
N SER A 502 -12.58 6.12 4.20
CA SER A 502 -13.60 5.09 4.50
C SER A 502 -13.03 3.67 4.44
N SER A 503 -11.76 3.56 4.07
CA SER A 503 -10.98 2.33 4.12
C SER A 503 -10.01 2.46 5.29
N ARG A 504 -10.55 2.38 6.53
CA ARG A 504 -9.85 1.45 7.41
C ARG A 504 -9.69 0.21 6.54
N TYR A 505 -8.46 -0.28 6.35
CA TYR A 505 -8.22 -1.52 5.62
C TYR A 505 -8.34 -1.44 4.08
N ASN A 506 -7.33 -0.95 3.36
CA ASN A 506 -6.83 -1.54 2.10
C ASN A 506 -5.71 -0.69 1.50
N ASN A 507 -4.79 -1.14 0.66
CA ASN A 507 -4.43 -2.45 0.11
C ASN A 507 -2.90 -2.61 0.36
N PHE A 508 -2.39 -3.84 0.40
CA PHE A 508 -0.95 -4.19 0.47
C PHE A 508 -0.16 -3.88 1.75
N TYR A 509 -0.55 -2.92 2.61
CA TYR A 509 0.43 -2.37 3.58
C TYR A 509 0.12 -2.45 5.07
N TYR A 510 -0.95 -3.11 5.53
CA TYR A 510 -1.28 -3.12 6.97
C TYR A 510 -1.58 -4.50 7.55
N HIS A 511 -0.52 -5.09 8.13
CA HIS A 511 -0.60 -5.91 9.35
C HIS A 511 0.15 -5.23 10.52
N ASP A 512 0.34 -3.91 10.52
CA ASP A 512 1.15 -3.19 11.53
C ASP A 512 0.27 -2.45 12.58
N PRO A 513 0.16 -2.94 13.83
CA PRO A 513 -0.55 -2.29 14.93
C PRO A 513 0.09 -0.96 15.39
N PHE A 514 1.37 -0.74 15.09
CA PHE A 514 2.14 0.42 15.56
C PHE A 514 1.78 1.71 14.81
N LEU A 515 1.43 1.60 13.53
CA LEU A 515 0.90 2.73 12.75
C LEU A 515 -0.45 3.21 13.30
N PHE A 516 -1.28 2.29 13.81
CA PHE A 516 -2.54 2.64 14.47
C PHE A 516 -2.30 3.49 15.73
N HIS A 517 -1.28 3.13 16.53
CA HIS A 517 -0.91 3.88 17.73
C HIS A 517 -0.36 5.27 17.40
N ASN A 518 0.54 5.39 16.42
CA ASN A 518 1.13 6.68 16.03
C ASN A 518 0.15 7.62 15.34
N MET A 519 -0.78 7.09 14.53
CA MET A 519 -1.89 7.90 13.98
C MET A 519 -2.86 8.36 15.05
N MET A 520 -3.17 7.52 16.05
CA MET A 520 -3.99 7.93 17.20
C MET A 520 -3.30 9.02 18.02
N ILE A 521 -1.98 8.93 18.20
CA ILE A 521 -1.19 9.99 18.86
C ILE A 521 -1.19 11.27 18.01
N GLN A 522 -1.03 11.19 16.69
CA GLN A 522 -1.10 12.37 15.81
C GLN A 522 -2.49 13.01 15.80
N GLN A 523 -3.56 12.22 15.75
CA GLN A 523 -4.93 12.71 15.89
C GLN A 523 -5.16 13.36 17.26
N GLN A 524 -4.67 12.74 18.34
CA GLN A 524 -4.74 13.32 19.69
C GLN A 524 -3.96 14.63 19.79
N MET A 525 -2.77 14.72 19.18
CA MET A 525 -1.98 15.95 19.13
C MET A 525 -2.67 17.05 18.31
N MET A 526 -3.27 16.71 17.16
CA MET A 526 -4.07 17.66 16.37
C MET A 526 -5.31 18.14 17.14
N MET A 527 -6.00 17.25 17.85
CA MET A 527 -7.13 17.61 18.70
C MET A 527 -6.72 18.50 19.88
N GLN A 528 -5.56 18.23 20.50
CA GLN A 528 -5.01 19.06 21.57
C GLN A 528 -4.58 20.44 21.06
N GLN A 529 -3.98 20.54 19.87
CA GLN A 529 -3.62 21.81 19.25
C GLN A 529 -4.84 22.65 18.86
N MET A 530 -5.95 22.02 18.49
CA MET A 530 -7.24 22.72 18.26
C MET A 530 -7.89 23.21 19.57
N GLN A 531 -7.63 22.53 20.70
CA GLN A 531 -8.13 22.95 22.02
C GLN A 531 -7.25 24.00 22.70
N SER A 532 -5.99 24.16 22.29
CA SER A 532 -5.03 25.12 22.87
C SER A 532 -5.05 26.51 22.22
N ILE A 533 -6.01 26.82 21.34
CA ILE A 533 -6.19 28.19 20.84
C ILE A 533 -6.72 29.05 22.00
N PRO A 534 -5.99 30.08 22.48
CA PRO A 534 -6.48 30.91 23.56
C PRO A 534 -7.75 31.64 23.10
N LYS A 535 -8.82 31.50 23.87
CA LYS A 535 -10.03 32.30 23.68
C LYS A 535 -9.64 33.77 23.80
N THR A 536 -9.95 34.57 22.78
CA THR A 536 -9.78 36.02 22.79
C THR A 536 -10.44 36.62 24.04
N PRO A 537 -9.80 37.59 24.74
CA PRO A 537 -10.43 38.25 25.86
C PRO A 537 -11.64 39.04 25.36
N THR A 538 -12.82 38.75 25.91
CA THR A 538 -14.00 39.60 25.75
C THR A 538 -13.76 40.87 26.57
N PHE A 539 -13.62 42.01 25.91
CA PHE A 539 -13.72 43.32 26.56
C PHE A 539 -15.21 43.60 26.80
N HIS A 540 -15.56 43.83 28.07
CA HIS A 540 -16.82 44.40 28.50
C HIS A 540 -16.80 45.92 28.37
#